data_AF-A0A958GDW5-F1
#
_entry.id   AF-A0A958GDW5-F1
#
_cell.length_a   1.000
_cell.length_b   1.000
_cell.length_c   1.000
_cell.angle_alpha   90.00
_cell.angle_beta   90.00
_cell.angle_gamma   90.00
#
_symmetry.space_group_name_H-M   'P 1'
#
loop_
_entity.id
_entity.type
_entity.pdbx_description
1 polymer ?
#
loop_
_entity_poly.entity_id
_entity_poly.type
_entity_poly.pdbx_seq_one_letter_code
_entity_poly.pdbx_strand_id
1 'polypeptide(L)'
;MKNLSLKFITPFILALSTSAFAVEKSSLEAPLEQCAELVKDCFVESIVEQPNCLFSSAKHPFCEGTSLGDLVLKRWSLSPEKSNILEAPPALLGPQIIDKKCLKNFDTKFFDILLREDLSENSISKTDAALESCRKDLSNELTRP
;
A
#
# COMPACT_ATOMS: atom_id res chain seq x y z
N MET A 1 -51.29 -50.10 46.58
CA MET A 1 -52.19 -49.37 45.66
C MET A 1 -51.34 -48.52 44.74
N LYS A 2 -51.64 -48.56 43.44
CA LYS A 2 -50.88 -48.01 42.32
C LYS A 2 -50.87 -46.47 42.33
N ASN A 3 -49.92 -45.91 41.58
CA ASN A 3 -49.91 -44.60 40.88
C ASN A 3 -48.75 -43.70 41.33
N LEU A 4 -48.05 -42.96 40.48
CA LEU A 4 -47.94 -42.94 39.02
C LEU A 4 -46.57 -42.28 38.77
N SER A 5 -45.74 -42.91 37.94
CA SER A 5 -44.44 -42.38 37.53
C SER A 5 -44.67 -41.27 36.50
N LEU A 6 -44.46 -40.00 36.86
CA LEU A 6 -44.40 -38.91 35.89
C LEU A 6 -42.95 -38.62 35.51
N LYS A 7 -42.54 -39.14 34.35
CA LYS A 7 -41.27 -38.78 33.70
C LYS A 7 -41.46 -37.43 33.03
N PHE A 8 -40.86 -36.37 33.58
CA PHE A 8 -40.71 -35.12 32.86
C PHE A 8 -39.52 -35.24 31.92
N ILE A 9 -39.83 -35.28 30.62
CA ILE A 9 -38.86 -35.19 29.53
C ILE A 9 -38.54 -33.71 29.38
N THR A 10 -37.37 -33.29 29.85
CA THR A 10 -36.83 -31.96 29.59
C THR A 10 -36.42 -31.85 28.12
N PRO A 11 -36.96 -30.91 27.33
CA PRO A 11 -36.44 -30.66 25.99
C PRO A 11 -35.06 -30.01 26.11
N PHE A 12 -34.07 -30.70 25.56
CA PHE A 12 -32.72 -30.22 25.31
C PHE A 12 -32.82 -29.11 24.25
N ILE A 13 -32.89 -27.85 24.69
CA ILE A 13 -32.79 -26.69 23.79
C ILE A 13 -31.32 -26.59 23.37
N LEU A 14 -30.99 -27.23 22.25
CA LEU A 14 -29.81 -26.90 21.46
C LEU A 14 -29.99 -25.47 20.95
N ALA A 15 -29.53 -24.51 21.74
CA ALA A 15 -29.17 -23.21 21.20
C ALA A 15 -27.97 -23.44 20.26
N LEU A 16 -28.26 -23.68 18.98
CA LEU A 16 -27.26 -23.43 17.95
C LEU A 16 -27.00 -21.93 17.98
N SER A 17 -25.97 -21.54 18.74
CA SER A 17 -25.28 -20.28 18.52
C SER A 17 -24.73 -20.34 17.11
N THR A 18 -25.54 -19.92 16.14
CA THR A 18 -25.03 -19.41 14.88
C THR A 18 -24.16 -18.24 15.26
N SER A 19 -22.86 -18.48 15.42
CA SER A 19 -21.86 -17.46 15.22
C SER A 19 -22.06 -16.99 13.79
N ALA A 20 -22.94 -16.00 13.61
CA ALA A 20 -22.84 -15.11 12.49
C ALA A 20 -21.41 -14.58 12.59
N PHE A 21 -20.53 -15.13 11.77
CA PHE A 21 -19.31 -14.45 11.40
C PHE A 21 -19.77 -13.15 10.75
N ALA A 22 -19.97 -12.13 11.57
CA ALA A 22 -19.82 -10.77 11.14
C ALA A 22 -18.41 -10.73 10.57
N VAL A 23 -18.32 -10.70 9.24
CA VAL A 23 -17.08 -10.40 8.54
C VAL A 23 -16.64 -9.06 9.09
N GLU A 24 -15.67 -9.08 10.00
CA GLU A 24 -15.04 -7.92 10.62
C GLU A 24 -14.24 -7.23 9.52
N LYS A 25 -14.95 -6.49 8.66
CA LYS A 25 -14.37 -5.56 7.69
C LYS A 25 -13.90 -4.34 8.47
N SER A 26 -12.86 -4.46 9.33
CA SER A 26 -12.16 -3.28 9.87
C SER A 26 -10.96 -3.64 10.74
N SER A 27 -9.90 -4.15 10.11
CA SER A 27 -8.56 -4.03 10.70
C SER A 27 -7.49 -3.84 9.63
N LEU A 28 -7.74 -4.30 8.40
CA LEU A 28 -6.83 -4.12 7.26
C LEU A 28 -7.09 -2.84 6.44
N GLU A 29 -8.32 -2.29 6.47
CA GLU A 29 -8.66 -1.05 5.70
C GLU A 29 -8.19 0.23 6.41
N ALA A 30 -8.31 0.30 7.75
CA ALA A 30 -7.89 1.48 8.52
C ALA A 30 -6.39 1.83 8.38
N PRO A 31 -5.45 0.86 8.31
CA PRO A 31 -4.04 1.15 8.03
C PRO A 31 -3.79 1.79 6.66
N LEU A 32 -4.55 1.38 5.63
CA LEU A 32 -4.37 1.89 4.25
C LEU A 32 -4.79 3.35 4.11
N GLU A 33 -5.91 3.73 4.72
CA GLU A 33 -6.37 5.12 4.73
C GLU A 33 -5.38 6.03 5.46
N GLN A 34 -4.91 5.61 6.64
CA GLN A 34 -3.90 6.36 7.40
C GLN A 34 -2.57 6.45 6.65
N CYS A 35 -2.17 5.38 5.97
CA CYS A 35 -1.01 5.41 5.09
C CYS A 35 -1.20 6.41 3.94
N ALA A 36 -2.38 6.43 3.31
CA ALA A 36 -2.67 7.35 2.22
C ALA A 36 -2.60 8.81 2.66
N GLU A 37 -3.11 9.16 3.85
CA GLU A 37 -2.97 10.51 4.41
C GLU A 37 -1.50 10.92 4.58
N LEU A 38 -0.67 10.07 5.20
CA LEU A 38 0.77 10.34 5.34
C LEU A 38 1.49 10.53 4.01
N VAL A 39 1.02 9.83 2.97
CA VAL A 39 1.61 9.91 1.63
C VAL A 39 1.11 11.16 0.88
N LYS A 40 -0.16 11.56 1.06
CA LYS A 40 -0.72 12.78 0.48
C LYS A 40 0.08 14.01 0.91
N ASP A 41 0.40 14.11 2.19
CA ASP A 41 1.16 15.23 2.75
C ASP A 41 2.53 15.40 2.06
N CYS A 42 3.17 14.30 1.67
CA CYS A 42 4.44 14.34 0.95
C CYS A 42 4.38 15.00 -0.44
N PHE A 43 3.20 15.07 -1.07
CA PHE A 43 3.04 15.73 -2.38
C PHE A 43 2.83 17.24 -2.26
N VAL A 44 2.65 17.77 -1.04
CA VAL A 44 2.61 19.21 -0.76
C VAL A 44 4.02 19.77 -0.54
N GLU A 45 4.97 18.90 -0.17
CA GLU A 45 6.36 19.24 0.09
C GLU A 45 7.13 19.70 -1.16
N SER A 46 8.26 20.37 -0.93
CA SER A 46 9.16 20.77 -2.01
C SER A 46 9.71 19.54 -2.76
N ILE A 47 10.08 19.71 -4.03
CA ILE A 47 10.65 18.61 -4.86
C ILE A 47 11.88 17.98 -4.17
N VAL A 48 12.64 18.76 -3.40
CA VAL A 48 13.85 18.32 -2.68
C VAL A 48 13.51 17.50 -1.45
N GLU A 49 12.43 17.83 -0.74
CA GLU A 49 12.02 17.17 0.51
C GLU A 49 11.08 15.99 0.28
N GLN A 50 10.32 16.03 -0.81
CA GLN A 50 9.34 15.01 -1.18
C GLN A 50 9.94 13.59 -1.17
N PRO A 51 11.13 13.30 -1.74
CA PRO A 51 11.71 11.96 -1.65
C PRO A 51 11.93 11.49 -0.19
N ASN A 52 12.38 12.38 0.70
CA ASN A 52 12.62 12.01 2.10
C ASN A 52 11.30 11.75 2.82
N CYS A 53 10.27 12.57 2.57
CA CYS A 53 8.94 12.34 3.09
C CYS A 53 8.38 10.99 2.63
N LEU A 54 8.44 10.70 1.32
CA LEU A 54 7.95 9.43 0.77
C LEU A 54 8.64 8.22 1.42
N PHE A 55 9.95 8.29 1.64
CA PHE A 55 10.68 7.23 2.34
C PHE A 55 10.19 7.07 3.79
N SER A 56 10.10 8.18 4.54
CA SER A 56 9.65 8.17 5.92
C SER A 56 8.23 7.63 6.05
N SER A 57 7.31 8.07 5.19
CA SER A 57 5.93 7.59 5.16
C SER A 57 5.86 6.11 4.81
N ALA A 58 6.64 5.63 3.83
CA ALA A 58 6.67 4.21 3.48
C ALA A 58 7.18 3.29 4.62
N LYS A 59 8.06 3.82 5.48
CA LYS A 59 8.58 3.12 6.67
C LYS A 59 7.73 3.32 7.92
N HIS A 60 6.65 4.09 7.83
CA HIS A 60 5.75 4.30 8.95
C HIS A 60 4.96 3.00 9.24
N PRO A 61 4.66 2.66 10.51
CA PRO A 61 3.92 1.44 10.87
C PRO A 61 2.54 1.27 10.19
N PHE A 62 1.92 2.36 9.74
CA PHE A 62 0.67 2.31 8.98
C PHE A 62 0.85 1.89 7.52
N CYS A 63 2.05 2.13 6.96
CA CYS A 63 2.38 1.81 5.58
C CYS A 63 3.24 0.55 5.45
N GLU A 64 4.09 0.25 6.43
CA GLU A 64 5.04 -0.85 6.37
C GLU A 64 4.32 -2.20 6.20
N GLY A 65 4.71 -2.96 5.16
CA GLY A 65 4.10 -4.25 4.83
C GLY A 65 2.75 -4.15 4.11
N THR A 66 2.29 -2.94 3.76
CA THR A 66 1.10 -2.74 2.92
C THR A 66 1.48 -2.56 1.45
N SER A 67 0.58 -2.92 0.53
CA SER A 67 0.78 -2.72 -0.91
C SER A 67 0.99 -1.25 -1.27
N LEU A 68 0.37 -0.32 -0.53
CA LEU A 68 0.56 1.11 -0.73
C LEU A 68 1.96 1.56 -0.26
N GLY A 69 2.39 1.11 0.91
CA GLY A 69 3.74 1.39 1.42
C GLY A 69 4.83 0.86 0.50
N ASP A 70 4.66 -0.35 -0.05
CA ASP A 70 5.58 -0.94 -1.02
C ASP A 70 5.66 -0.11 -2.31
N LEU A 71 4.52 0.33 -2.83
CA LEU A 71 4.45 1.22 -4.00
C LEU A 71 5.17 2.56 -3.73
N VAL A 72 4.97 3.15 -2.56
CA VAL A 72 5.61 4.42 -2.17
C VAL A 72 7.13 4.24 -2.01
N LEU A 73 7.56 3.16 -1.36
CA LEU A 73 8.98 2.84 -1.20
C LEU A 73 9.65 2.63 -2.57
N LYS A 74 8.96 1.92 -3.47
CA LYS A 74 9.41 1.72 -4.85
C LYS A 74 9.48 3.03 -5.60
N ARG A 75 8.49 3.91 -5.49
CA ARG A 75 8.50 5.25 -6.09
C ARG A 75 9.68 6.07 -5.57
N TRP A 76 9.94 6.08 -4.26
CA TRP A 76 11.12 6.72 -3.69
C TRP A 76 12.42 6.13 -4.27
N SER A 77 12.48 4.82 -4.47
CA SER A 77 13.64 4.14 -5.05
C SER A 77 13.95 4.56 -6.49
N LEU A 78 13.01 5.22 -7.19
CA LEU A 78 13.20 5.75 -8.53
C LEU A 78 13.43 7.28 -8.54
N SER A 79 13.44 7.93 -7.38
CA SER A 79 13.74 9.36 -7.28
C SER A 79 15.19 9.63 -7.72
N PRO A 80 15.43 10.59 -8.62
CA PRO A 80 16.79 10.95 -9.05
C PRO A 80 17.56 11.72 -7.97
N GLU A 81 16.86 12.30 -7.01
CA GLU A 81 17.38 13.19 -5.96
C GLU A 81 17.39 12.50 -4.60
N LYS A 82 17.67 11.19 -4.55
CA LYS A 82 17.82 10.50 -3.27
C LYS A 82 18.87 11.22 -2.44
N SER A 83 18.46 11.70 -1.28
CA SER A 83 19.37 12.17 -0.26
C SER A 83 20.37 11.06 0.05
N ASN A 84 21.68 11.35 -0.05
CA ASN A 84 22.76 10.45 0.35
C ASN A 84 22.71 10.05 1.84
N ILE A 85 21.79 10.64 2.61
CA ILE A 85 21.68 10.53 4.06
C ILE A 85 20.79 9.35 4.47
N LEU A 86 19.84 8.94 3.61
CA LEU A 86 18.97 7.81 3.90
C LEU A 86 19.55 6.56 3.23
N GLU A 87 19.65 5.46 3.99
CA GLU A 87 20.16 4.16 3.57
C GLU A 87 19.31 3.55 2.44
N ALA A 88 19.36 4.15 1.26
CA ALA A 88 18.89 3.52 0.06
C ALA A 88 19.76 2.28 -0.16
N PRO A 89 19.17 1.07 -0.19
CA PRO A 89 19.95 -0.11 -0.52
C PRO A 89 20.66 0.17 -1.84
N PRO A 90 21.99 -0.02 -1.91
CA PRO A 90 22.73 0.20 -3.14
C PRO A 90 22.03 -0.62 -4.23
N ALA A 91 21.68 0.04 -5.34
CA ALA A 91 21.04 -0.64 -6.44
C ALA A 91 21.99 -1.74 -6.92
N LEU A 92 21.66 -3.00 -6.60
CA LEU A 92 22.47 -4.18 -6.93
C LEU A 92 22.76 -4.31 -8.43
N LEU A 93 21.99 -3.61 -9.27
CA LEU A 93 22.08 -3.62 -10.72
C LEU A 93 22.66 -2.32 -11.31
N GLY A 94 23.28 -1.46 -10.49
CA GLY A 94 23.85 -0.19 -10.93
C GLY A 94 22.82 0.94 -11.08
N PRO A 95 23.23 2.09 -11.63
CA PRO A 95 22.37 3.26 -11.77
C PRO A 95 21.19 2.95 -12.71
N GLN A 96 19.97 3.10 -12.19
CA GLN A 96 18.77 2.93 -12.99
C GLN A 96 18.50 4.20 -13.81
N ILE A 97 18.26 4.03 -15.12
CA ILE A 97 17.87 5.13 -16.00
C ILE A 97 16.36 5.33 -15.88
N ILE A 98 15.95 6.47 -15.33
CA ILE A 98 14.54 6.81 -15.10
C ILE A 98 14.13 7.99 -15.99
N ASP A 99 12.97 7.88 -16.64
CA ASP A 99 12.36 9.00 -17.33
C ASP A 99 11.73 9.98 -16.33
N LYS A 100 12.41 11.11 -16.09
CA LYS A 100 11.95 12.15 -15.16
C LYS A 100 10.55 12.71 -15.52
N LYS A 101 10.22 12.81 -16.81
CA LYS A 101 8.92 13.32 -17.24
C LYS A 101 7.82 12.28 -16.98
N CYS A 102 8.11 11.00 -17.23
CA CYS A 102 7.21 9.91 -16.87
C CYS A 102 6.94 9.92 -15.37
N LEU A 103 7.99 10.01 -14.55
CA LEU A 103 7.89 9.97 -13.09
C LEU A 103 7.04 11.13 -12.54
N LYS A 104 7.21 12.34 -13.08
CA LYS A 104 6.37 13.50 -12.72
C LYS A 104 4.89 13.30 -13.09
N ASN A 105 4.61 12.72 -14.26
CA ASN A 105 3.23 12.42 -14.67
C ASN A 105 2.61 11.31 -13.82
N PHE A 106 3.43 10.34 -13.41
CA PHE A 106 3.04 9.33 -12.45
C PHE A 106 2.64 9.98 -11.12
N ASP A 107 3.45 10.88 -10.57
CA ASP A 107 3.19 11.56 -9.30
C ASP A 107 1.85 12.29 -9.31
N THR A 108 1.55 13.02 -10.38
CA THR A 108 0.26 13.71 -10.52
C THR A 108 -0.92 12.72 -10.50
N LYS A 109 -0.81 11.61 -11.24
CA LYS A 109 -1.87 10.59 -11.28
C LYS A 109 -2.02 9.85 -9.95
N PHE A 110 -0.90 9.57 -9.30
CA PHE A 110 -0.90 8.87 -8.02
C PHE A 110 -1.52 9.75 -6.93
N PHE A 111 -1.16 11.03 -6.88
CA PHE A 111 -1.80 11.98 -5.98
C PHE A 111 -3.32 12.09 -6.22
N ASP A 112 -3.75 12.11 -7.47
CA ASP A 112 -5.17 12.07 -7.84
C ASP A 112 -5.90 10.81 -7.33
N ILE A 113 -5.23 9.65 -7.32
CA ILE A 113 -5.79 8.39 -6.79
C ILE A 113 -5.92 8.49 -5.28
N LEU A 114 -4.89 8.99 -4.60
CA LEU A 114 -4.91 9.20 -3.15
C LEU A 114 -6.06 10.12 -2.75
N LEU A 115 -6.26 11.25 -3.45
CA LEU A 115 -7.35 12.20 -3.19
C LEU A 115 -8.74 11.61 -3.37
N ARG A 116 -8.91 10.65 -4.29
CA ARG A 116 -10.18 9.96 -4.54
C ARG A 116 -10.38 8.74 -3.65
N GLU A 117 -9.39 8.40 -2.83
CA GLU A 117 -9.40 7.24 -1.93
C GLU A 117 -9.65 5.92 -2.67
N ASP A 118 -9.26 5.84 -3.96
CA ASP A 118 -9.33 4.60 -4.73
C ASP A 118 -8.11 3.70 -4.42
N LEU A 119 -8.09 3.20 -3.18
CA LEU A 119 -6.99 2.40 -2.62
C LEU A 119 -7.22 0.89 -2.77
N SER A 120 -8.05 0.49 -3.74
CA SER A 120 -8.25 -0.94 -4.02
C SER A 120 -6.93 -1.60 -4.46
N GLU A 121 -6.76 -2.87 -4.14
CA GLU A 121 -5.56 -3.63 -4.53
C GLU A 121 -5.31 -3.60 -6.06
N ASN A 122 -6.39 -3.64 -6.85
CA ASN A 122 -6.33 -3.51 -8.31
C ASN A 122 -5.83 -2.12 -8.74
N SER A 123 -6.27 -1.05 -8.09
CA SER A 123 -5.84 0.31 -8.38
C SER A 123 -4.36 0.51 -8.01
N ILE A 124 -3.92 -0.02 -6.86
CA ILE A 124 -2.51 -0.02 -6.44
C ILE A 124 -1.66 -0.81 -7.44
N SER A 125 -2.09 -2.02 -7.84
CA SER A 125 -1.36 -2.86 -8.80
C SER A 125 -1.22 -2.20 -10.17
N LYS A 126 -2.27 -1.57 -10.70
CA LYS A 126 -2.20 -0.80 -11.95
C LYS A 126 -1.25 0.39 -11.85
N THR A 127 -1.26 1.04 -10.70
CA THR A 127 -0.37 2.18 -10.41
C THR A 127 1.08 1.71 -10.34
N ASP A 128 1.35 0.56 -9.71
CA ASP A 128 2.67 -0.06 -9.69
C ASP A 128 3.20 -0.38 -11.09
N ALA A 129 2.36 -0.96 -11.96
CA ALA A 129 2.71 -1.20 -13.35
C ALA A 129 3.02 0.11 -14.12
N ALA A 130 2.26 1.18 -13.86
CA ALA A 130 2.52 2.48 -14.45
C ALA A 130 3.87 3.07 -13.98
N LEU A 131 4.24 2.87 -12.71
CA LEU A 131 5.53 3.30 -12.17
C LEU A 131 6.69 2.57 -12.87
N GLU A 132 6.56 1.27 -13.08
CA GLU A 132 7.58 0.47 -13.77
C GLU A 132 7.81 0.91 -15.21
N SER A 133 6.78 1.41 -15.89
CA SER A 133 6.92 1.95 -17.25
C SER A 133 7.82 3.18 -17.33
N CYS A 134 8.14 3.83 -16.21
CA CYS A 134 9.06 4.96 -16.17
C CYS A 134 10.54 4.56 -16.15
N ARG A 135 10.86 3.27 -16.00
CA ARG A 135 12.22 2.76 -16.16
C ARG A 135 12.54 2.64 -17.64
N LYS A 136 13.72 3.14 -18.05
CA LYS A 136 14.21 3.00 -19.43
C LYS A 136 15.12 1.78 -19.56
N ASP A 137 15.02 1.09 -20.69
CA ASP A 137 15.96 0.02 -21.03
C ASP A 137 17.37 0.58 -21.26
N LEU A 138 18.32 0.11 -20.44
CA LEU A 138 19.74 0.45 -20.53
C LEU A 138 20.36 0.15 -21.91
N SER A 139 19.85 -0.86 -22.61
CA SER A 139 20.38 -1.27 -23.92
C SER A 139 20.23 -0.19 -24.99
N ASN A 140 19.22 0.68 -24.90
CA ASN A 140 18.94 1.70 -25.91
C ASN A 140 19.72 3.00 -25.67
N GLU A 141 20.11 3.30 -24.43
CA GLU A 141 20.89 4.51 -24.09
C GLU A 141 22.41 4.26 -24.17
N LEU A 142 22.90 3.04 -23.87
CA LEU A 142 24.32 2.70 -23.96
C LEU A 142 24.85 2.61 -25.41
N THR A 143 23.96 2.52 -26.40
CA THR A 143 24.30 2.49 -27.83
C THR A 143 24.17 3.84 -28.52
N ARG A 144 23.85 4.92 -27.77
CA ARG A 144 23.75 6.26 -28.34
C ARG A 144 25.18 6.81 -28.55
N PRO A 145 25.59 7.12 -29.79
CA PRO A 145 26.96 7.49 -30.13
C PRO A 145 27.40 8.85 -29.56
#